data_AF-A0A2P7ARS8-F1
#
_entry.id   AF-A0A2P7ARS8-F1
#
_cell.length_a   1.000
_cell.length_b   1.000
_cell.length_c   1.000
_cell.angle_alpha   90.00
_cell.angle_beta   90.00
_cell.angle_gamma   90.00
#
_symmetry.space_group_name_H-M   'P 1'
#
loop_
_entity.id
_entity.type
_entity.pdbx_description
1 polymer ?
#
loop_
_entity_poly.entity_id
_entity_poly.type
_entity_poly.pdbx_seq_one_letter_code
_entity_poly.pdbx_strand_id
1 'polypeptide(L)'
;MRDAGANAMRTTLAIDDDVLAAAKGLAELENKTIGEVISMLARKSLQTAVANTSERNGVPLLVVKDGTPVTMEFVNQLRDETS
;
A
#
# COMPACT_ATOMS: atom_id res chain seq x y z
N MET A 1 26.58 -3.14 14.14
CA MET A 1 26.98 -3.45 12.75
C MET A 1 26.23 -2.50 11.83
N ARG A 2 26.96 -1.74 11.02
CA ARG A 2 26.42 -0.73 10.08
C ARG A 2 26.20 -1.42 8.73
N ASP A 3 24.96 -1.53 8.26
CA ASP A 3 24.68 -1.79 6.84
C ASP A 3 24.61 -0.45 6.10
N ALA A 4 25.78 0.17 5.95
CA ALA A 4 25.98 1.20 4.94
C ALA A 4 26.43 0.47 3.66
N GLY A 5 25.50 0.20 2.74
CA GLY A 5 25.85 -0.28 1.40
C GLY A 5 24.98 -1.38 0.81
N ALA A 6 23.66 -1.24 0.77
CA ALA A 6 22.95 -1.77 -0.38
C ALA A 6 23.27 -0.82 -1.53
N ASN A 7 24.24 -1.20 -2.38
CA ASN A 7 24.68 -0.43 -3.53
C ASN A 7 23.45 0.10 -4.28
N ALA A 8 23.22 1.42 -4.27
CA ALA A 8 22.06 2.00 -4.95
C ALA A 8 22.19 1.70 -6.45
N MET A 9 21.45 0.71 -6.93
CA MET A 9 21.50 0.32 -8.33
C MET A 9 21.02 1.48 -9.20
N ARG A 10 21.82 1.80 -10.22
CA ARG A 10 21.43 2.68 -11.31
C ARG A 10 21.02 1.81 -12.49
N THR A 11 19.75 1.88 -12.86
CA THR A 11 19.18 1.14 -13.99
C THR A 11 18.48 2.14 -14.89
N THR A 12 18.62 1.96 -16.21
CA THR A 12 17.82 2.69 -17.19
C THR A 12 16.59 1.85 -17.53
N LEU A 13 15.41 2.43 -17.35
CA LEU A 13 14.12 1.79 -17.63
C LEU A 13 13.31 2.70 -18.55
N ALA A 14 12.70 2.13 -19.59
CA ALA A 14 11.66 2.81 -20.35
C ALA A 14 10.34 2.75 -19.57
N ILE A 15 9.68 3.89 -19.40
CA ILE A 15 8.38 4.02 -18.74
C ILE A 15 7.49 4.94 -19.59
N ASP A 16 6.18 4.72 -19.51
CA ASP A 16 5.20 5.57 -20.20
C ASP A 16 5.13 6.97 -19.57
N ASP A 17 4.74 7.96 -20.37
CA ASP A 17 4.72 9.38 -19.98
C ASP A 17 3.75 9.67 -18.83
N ASP A 18 2.62 8.96 -18.79
CA ASP A 18 1.61 9.07 -17.73
C ASP A 18 2.12 8.52 -16.39
N VAL A 19 2.88 7.42 -16.43
CA VAL A 19 3.56 6.85 -15.25
C VAL A 19 4.62 7.81 -14.73
N LEU A 20 5.43 8.40 -15.61
CA LEU A 20 6.43 9.39 -15.21
C LEU A 20 5.78 10.64 -14.60
N ALA A 21 4.67 11.12 -15.18
CA ALA A 21 3.92 12.26 -14.65
C ALA A 21 3.35 11.96 -13.25
N ALA A 22 2.75 10.80 -13.04
CA ALA A 22 2.24 10.37 -11.74
C ALA A 22 3.36 10.25 -10.69
N ALA A 23 4.51 9.68 -11.07
CA ALA A 23 5.66 9.55 -10.18
C ALA A 23 6.22 10.91 -9.75
N LYS A 24 6.26 11.90 -10.66
CA LYS A 24 6.67 13.28 -10.33
C LYS A 24 5.72 13.92 -9.32
N GLY A 25 4.41 13.84 -9.53
CA GLY A 25 3.44 14.41 -8.60
C GLY A 25 3.54 13.80 -7.19
N LEU A 26 3.73 12.48 -7.10
CA LEU A 26 3.95 11.79 -5.82
C LEU A 26 5.28 12.17 -5.16
N ALA A 27 6.35 12.30 -5.94
CA ALA A 27 7.66 12.70 -5.44
C ALA A 27 7.63 14.11 -4.82
N GLU A 28 6.93 15.05 -5.46
CA GLU A 28 6.73 16.41 -4.95
C GLU A 28 5.89 16.41 -3.66
N LEU A 29 4.78 15.67 -3.64
CA LEU A 29 3.89 15.57 -2.48
C LEU A 29 4.59 14.98 -1.24
N GLU A 30 5.43 13.95 -1.45
CA GLU A 30 6.10 13.23 -0.36
C GLU A 30 7.53 13.71 -0.06
N ASN A 31 8.03 14.72 -0.81
CA ASN A 31 9.40 15.23 -0.71
C ASN A 31 10.46 14.11 -0.86
N LYS A 32 10.31 13.31 -1.91
CA LYS A 32 11.18 12.18 -2.27
C LYS A 32 11.70 12.33 -3.69
N THR A 33 12.76 11.61 -4.03
CA THR A 33 13.21 11.52 -5.42
C THR A 33 12.30 10.61 -6.25
N ILE A 34 12.22 10.85 -7.56
CA ILE A 34 11.45 9.99 -8.49
C ILE A 34 11.94 8.53 -8.40
N GLY A 35 13.25 8.30 -8.27
CA GLY A 35 13.82 6.97 -8.14
C GLY A 35 13.36 6.24 -6.88
N GLU A 36 13.23 6.94 -5.75
CA GLU A 36 12.68 6.38 -4.51
C GLU A 36 11.21 6.03 -4.64
N VAL A 37 10.41 6.90 -5.27
CA VAL A 37 8.97 6.64 -5.53
C VAL A 37 8.79 5.43 -6.43
N ILE A 38 9.51 5.34 -7.56
CA ILE A 38 9.43 4.19 -8.46
C ILE A 38 9.89 2.90 -7.75
N SER A 39 10.99 2.95 -7.00
CA SER A 39 11.49 1.79 -6.24
C SER A 39 10.49 1.32 -5.18
N MET A 40 9.84 2.25 -4.48
CA MET A 40 8.77 1.97 -3.52
C MET A 40 7.56 1.32 -4.20
N LEU A 41 7.08 1.88 -5.30
CA LEU A 41 5.94 1.36 -6.05
C LEU A 41 6.21 -0.04 -6.60
N ALA A 42 7.40 -0.25 -7.18
CA ALA A 42 7.84 -1.57 -7.65
C ALA A 42 7.94 -2.59 -6.51
N ARG A 43 8.45 -2.19 -5.34
CA ARG A 43 8.48 -3.08 -4.17
C ARG A 43 7.07 -3.45 -3.70
N LYS A 44 6.15 -2.49 -3.67
CA LYS A 44 4.75 -2.71 -3.28
C LYS A 44 4.02 -3.63 -4.27
N SER A 45 4.28 -3.52 -5.56
CA SER A 45 3.69 -4.44 -6.55
C SER A 45 4.22 -5.87 -6.38
N LEU A 46 5.52 -6.04 -6.12
CA LEU A 46 6.13 -7.34 -5.85
C LEU A 46 5.64 -7.99 -4.54
N GLN A 47 5.16 -7.20 -3.58
CA GLN A 47 4.56 -7.73 -2.34
C GLN A 47 3.17 -8.38 -2.57
N THR A 48 2.56 -8.22 -3.73
CA THR A 48 1.21 -8.75 -4.06
C THR A 48 1.23 -10.23 -4.48
N ALA A 49 2.01 -11.07 -3.79
CA ALA A 49 2.03 -12.52 -4.06
C ALA A 49 1.57 -13.40 -2.89
N VAL A 50 1.24 -12.85 -1.72
CA VAL A 50 0.77 -13.67 -0.58
C VAL A 50 -0.29 -12.94 0.25
N ALA A 51 -1.37 -12.48 -0.38
CA ALA A 51 -2.63 -12.50 0.34
C ALA A 51 -3.08 -13.97 0.32
N ASN A 52 -2.79 -14.72 1.39
CA ASN A 52 -3.42 -16.01 1.67
C ASN A 52 -4.90 -15.77 1.92
N THR A 53 -5.62 -15.34 0.89
CA THR A 53 -7.07 -15.26 0.91
C THR A 53 -7.57 -16.65 0.60
N SER A 54 -7.97 -17.36 1.64
CA SER A 54 -8.71 -18.61 1.47
C SER A 54 -9.97 -18.34 0.66
N GLU A 55 -10.27 -19.17 -0.32
CA GLU A 55 -11.53 -19.08 -1.05
C GLU A 55 -12.59 -19.99 -0.43
N ARG A 56 -13.86 -19.56 -0.43
CA ARG A 56 -15.02 -20.41 -0.12
C ARG A 56 -16.01 -20.33 -1.27
N ASN A 57 -16.22 -21.46 -1.96
CA ASN A 57 -17.08 -21.55 -3.14
C ASN A 57 -16.69 -20.55 -4.27
N GLY A 58 -15.39 -20.35 -4.50
CA GLY A 58 -14.89 -19.42 -5.52
C GLY A 58 -14.99 -17.94 -5.17
N VAL A 59 -15.36 -17.61 -3.92
CA VAL A 59 -15.37 -16.24 -3.40
C VAL A 59 -14.18 -16.05 -2.47
N PRO A 60 -13.32 -15.02 -2.69
CA PRO A 60 -12.20 -14.71 -1.81
C PRO A 60 -12.72 -14.32 -0.42
N LEU A 61 -12.28 -15.02 0.63
CA LEU A 61 -12.60 -14.66 2.01
C LEU A 61 -11.72 -13.50 2.46
N LEU A 62 -12.37 -12.50 3.05
CA LEU A 62 -11.66 -11.48 3.82
C LEU A 62 -10.95 -12.16 5.00
N VAL A 63 -9.69 -11.79 5.22
CA VAL A 63 -8.94 -12.27 6.39
C VAL A 63 -9.64 -11.74 7.63
N VAL A 64 -10.16 -12.65 8.45
CA VAL A 64 -10.72 -12.30 9.77
C VAL A 64 -9.56 -11.81 10.63
N LYS A 65 -9.57 -10.53 10.96
CA LYS A 65 -8.65 -9.95 11.95
C LYS A 65 -9.29 -10.11 13.33
N ASP A 66 -8.48 -10.42 14.33
CA ASP A 66 -8.92 -10.40 15.73
C ASP A 66 -9.34 -8.97 16.08
N GLY A 67 -10.65 -8.77 16.28
CA GLY A 67 -11.23 -7.46 16.52
C GLY A 67 -12.55 -7.55 17.27
N THR A 68 -12.91 -6.47 17.96
CA THR A 68 -14.19 -6.39 18.67
C THR A 68 -15.33 -6.31 17.64
N PRO A 69 -16.37 -7.17 17.76
CA PRO A 69 -17.54 -7.08 16.90
C PRO A 69 -18.17 -5.68 16.98
N VAL A 70 -18.33 -5.04 15.83
CA VAL A 70 -19.07 -3.77 15.74
C VAL A 70 -20.56 -4.11 15.78
N THR A 71 -21.25 -3.69 16.83
CA THR A 71 -22.69 -3.92 16.99
C THR A 71 -23.51 -2.68 16.62
N MET A 72 -24.82 -2.87 16.44
CA MET A 72 -25.73 -1.76 16.15
C MET A 72 -25.83 -0.78 17.33
N GLU A 73 -25.73 -1.27 18.57
CA GLU A 73 -25.68 -0.45 19.77
C GLU A 73 -24.47 0.49 19.74
N PHE A 74 -23.29 -0.03 19.39
CA PHE A 74 -22.07 0.77 19.27
C PHE A 74 -22.18 1.83 18.17
N VAL A 75 -22.76 1.48 17.02
CA VAL A 75 -22.98 2.45 15.93
C VAL A 75 -23.94 3.56 16.36
N ASN A 76 -25.01 3.23 17.07
CA ASN A 76 -25.98 4.22 17.54
C ASN A 76 -25.37 5.17 18.56
N GLN A 77 -24.58 4.64 19.51
CA GLN A 77 -23.87 5.47 20.48
C GLN A 77 -22.99 6.54 19.80
N LEU A 78 -22.19 6.16 18.79
CA LEU A 78 -21.34 7.10 18.07
C LEU A 78 -22.13 8.18 17.32
N ARG A 79 -23.31 7.84 16.78
CA ARG A 79 -24.19 8.79 16.08
C ARG A 79 -24.79 9.81 17.03
N ASP A 80 -25.19 9.36 18.21
CA ASP A 80 -25.78 10.22 19.24
C ASP A 80 -24.74 11.17 19.86
N GLU A 81 -23.47 10.74 19.99
CA GLU A 81 -22.36 11.56 20.50
C GLU A 81 -21.92 12.69 19.54
N THR A 82 -22.20 12.55 18.24
CA THR A 82 -21.83 13.53 17.20
C THR A 82 -23.00 14.42 16.73
N SER A 83 -24.17 14.26 17.35
CA SER A 83 -25.35 15.12 17.15
C SER A 83 -25.40 16.24 18.18
#